data_AF-A0A662APD2-F1
#
_entry.id   AF-A0A662APD2-F1
#
_cell.length_a   1.000
_cell.length_b   1.000
_cell.length_c   1.000
_cell.angle_alpha   90.00
_cell.angle_beta   90.00
_cell.angle_gamma   90.00
#
_symmetry.space_group_name_H-M   'P 1'
#
loop_
_entity.id
_entity.type
_entity.pdbx_description
1 polymer ?
#
loop_
_entity_poly.entity_id
_entity_poly.type
_entity_poly.pdbx_seq_one_letter_code
_entity_poly.pdbx_strand_id
1 'polypeptide(L)'
;MADIKTNIEKKDKPVLESKDKTTAYKVTIGIMAAVIAVLLWMLLFTNEKVKVVTIEKDNVETERAQLEGELDSLMFEYEQVQDDYGDLTDSMTTKDSVIQANVVEIKRLLAKSHDYRKIKRQLRILRGIQQSYVDQLDSLYTVNHELETKLDVANTEIKREKSKTQALSQEKDELSKKVEAGSVIKAYNVTGTAYYLKGRTLREVETLKARRVDRMKICFTLAENLVVEPGKRMVYLRVARPDGAIIRRGDGDEYSFQANGSKLQYTLKKEVDYKNKSIKMCLNWDKHGDADAMKGKYNVSVYMGEQKIGSSSFTLE
;
A
#
# COMPACT_ATOMS: atom_id res chain seq x y z
N MET A 1 64.11 -141.55 -80.34
CA MET A 1 63.00 -140.93 -81.09
C MET A 1 61.90 -140.66 -80.08
N ALA A 2 61.61 -139.45 -79.62
CA ALA A 2 62.07 -138.12 -79.98
C ALA A 2 62.29 -137.32 -78.68
N ASP A 3 63.28 -136.42 -78.75
CA ASP A 3 63.76 -135.53 -77.70
C ASP A 3 62.69 -134.55 -77.17
N ILE A 4 62.82 -134.13 -75.91
CA ILE A 4 63.34 -132.79 -75.56
C ILE A 4 63.48 -132.67 -74.03
N LYS A 5 64.58 -132.03 -73.66
CA LYS A 5 65.25 -131.91 -72.36
C LYS A 5 64.73 -130.75 -71.50
N THR A 6 64.98 -130.90 -70.18
CA THR A 6 65.46 -129.87 -69.20
C THR A 6 64.51 -128.69 -68.87
N ASN A 7 64.56 -128.02 -67.72
CA ASN A 7 65.59 -127.89 -66.68
C ASN A 7 64.97 -127.37 -65.36
N ILE A 8 65.71 -127.58 -64.26
CA ILE A 8 65.52 -127.02 -62.92
C ILE A 8 66.12 -125.61 -62.87
N GLU A 9 65.50 -124.64 -62.19
CA GLU A 9 66.25 -123.69 -61.32
C GLU A 9 65.39 -122.85 -60.36
N LYS A 10 65.94 -122.63 -59.16
CA LYS A 10 65.47 -121.73 -58.10
C LYS A 10 66.34 -120.47 -58.10
N LYS A 11 65.71 -119.29 -57.95
CA LYS A 11 65.97 -118.20 -56.96
C LYS A 11 65.69 -116.82 -57.55
N ASP A 12 65.02 -115.94 -56.79
CA ASP A 12 65.63 -114.78 -56.12
C ASP A 12 64.59 -113.80 -55.53
N LYS A 13 64.97 -113.11 -54.44
CA LYS A 13 64.45 -111.81 -53.95
C LYS A 13 65.64 -110.81 -54.07
N PRO A 14 65.48 -109.47 -54.01
CA PRO A 14 64.30 -108.63 -53.69
C PRO A 14 64.13 -107.43 -54.67
N VAL A 15 63.26 -106.44 -54.39
CA VAL A 15 63.49 -104.96 -54.47
C VAL A 15 62.20 -104.17 -54.11
N LEU A 16 62.37 -103.08 -53.35
CA LEU A 16 61.35 -102.06 -53.02
C LEU A 16 61.09 -101.12 -54.21
N GLU A 17 59.84 -100.68 -54.42
CA GLU A 17 59.53 -99.47 -55.20
C GLU A 17 58.22 -98.76 -54.76
N SER A 18 58.11 -97.48 -55.12
CA SER A 18 57.58 -96.35 -54.32
C SER A 18 56.08 -96.04 -54.38
N LYS A 19 55.54 -95.51 -53.27
CA LYS A 19 54.18 -94.94 -53.13
C LYS A 19 54.08 -93.56 -53.79
N ASP A 20 53.15 -93.42 -54.74
CA ASP A 20 52.88 -92.21 -55.54
C ASP A 20 52.64 -90.94 -54.71
N LYS A 21 53.52 -89.95 -54.87
CA LYS A 21 53.41 -88.61 -54.25
C LYS A 21 52.30 -87.75 -54.88
N THR A 22 51.72 -88.17 -56.01
CA THR A 22 50.72 -87.42 -56.81
C THR A 22 49.29 -87.53 -56.27
N THR A 23 48.96 -88.57 -55.49
CA THR A 23 47.62 -88.74 -54.90
C THR A 23 47.56 -88.16 -53.48
N ALA A 24 48.67 -88.21 -52.74
CA ALA A 24 48.78 -87.64 -51.39
C ALA A 24 48.70 -86.10 -51.40
N TYR A 25 49.29 -85.42 -52.39
CA TYR A 25 49.24 -83.94 -52.47
C TYR A 25 47.84 -83.41 -52.83
N LYS A 26 47.05 -84.16 -53.60
CA LYS A 26 45.67 -83.75 -53.97
C LYS A 26 44.73 -83.78 -52.78
N VAL A 27 44.87 -84.77 -51.90
CA VAL A 27 44.06 -84.90 -50.68
C VAL A 27 44.41 -83.80 -49.67
N THR A 28 45.70 -83.48 -49.49
CA THR A 28 46.12 -82.40 -48.59
C THR A 28 45.68 -81.02 -49.09
N ILE A 29 45.72 -80.77 -50.40
CA ILE A 29 45.18 -79.54 -51.01
C ILE A 29 43.66 -79.43 -50.80
N GLY A 30 42.91 -80.52 -50.96
CA GLY A 30 41.46 -80.53 -50.75
C GLY A 30 41.06 -80.19 -49.30
N ILE A 31 41.78 -80.75 -48.32
CA ILE A 31 41.55 -80.44 -46.89
C ILE A 31 41.92 -78.98 -46.60
N MET A 32 43.03 -78.49 -47.14
CA MET A 32 43.46 -77.10 -46.96
C MET A 32 42.46 -76.11 -47.57
N ALA A 33 41.92 -76.42 -48.75
CA ALA A 33 40.87 -75.63 -49.39
C ALA A 33 39.56 -75.63 -48.59
N ALA A 34 39.18 -76.76 -47.99
CA ALA A 34 38.01 -76.84 -47.12
C ALA A 34 38.19 -76.02 -45.83
N VAL A 35 39.37 -76.05 -45.21
CA VAL A 35 39.69 -75.22 -44.04
C VAL A 35 39.66 -73.74 -44.40
N ILE A 36 40.21 -73.35 -45.56
CA ILE A 36 40.16 -71.97 -46.05
C ILE A 36 38.71 -71.55 -46.30
N ALA A 37 37.87 -72.40 -46.89
CA ALA A 37 36.46 -72.10 -47.11
C ALA A 37 35.68 -71.91 -45.80
N VAL A 38 35.94 -72.73 -44.78
CA VAL A 38 35.34 -72.58 -43.44
C VAL A 38 35.82 -71.31 -42.75
N LEU A 39 37.11 -70.97 -42.86
CA LEU A 39 37.66 -69.72 -42.33
C LEU A 39 37.09 -68.49 -43.03
N LEU A 40 36.92 -68.53 -44.35
CA LEU A 40 36.28 -67.46 -45.13
C LEU A 40 34.80 -67.30 -44.77
N TRP A 41 34.07 -68.42 -44.62
CA TRP A 41 32.69 -68.38 -44.13
C TRP A 41 32.62 -67.76 -42.73
N MET A 42 33.50 -68.18 -41.81
CA MET A 42 33.55 -67.64 -40.45
C MET A 42 33.89 -66.15 -40.43
N LEU A 43 34.76 -65.68 -41.34
CA LEU A 43 35.10 -64.27 -41.51
C LEU A 43 33.94 -63.45 -42.08
N LEU A 44 33.23 -63.95 -43.08
CA LEU A 44 32.07 -63.25 -43.65
C LEU A 44 30.92 -63.16 -42.65
N PHE A 45 30.65 -64.24 -41.91
CA PHE A 45 29.60 -64.27 -40.89
C PHE A 45 29.94 -63.42 -39.66
N THR A 46 31.22 -63.33 -39.28
CA THR A 46 31.65 -62.38 -38.24
C THR A 46 31.60 -60.95 -38.73
N ASN A 47 31.96 -60.66 -39.99
CA ASN A 47 31.84 -59.32 -40.57
C ASN A 47 30.39 -58.82 -40.67
N GLU A 48 29.42 -59.68 -40.99
CA GLU A 48 28.00 -59.28 -40.96
C GLU A 48 27.53 -58.96 -39.54
N LYS A 49 27.90 -59.78 -38.55
CA LYS A 49 27.60 -59.51 -37.13
C LYS A 49 28.29 -58.24 -36.63
N VAL A 50 29.53 -57.99 -37.05
CA VAL A 50 30.27 -56.78 -36.68
C VAL A 50 29.63 -55.54 -37.29
N LYS A 51 29.19 -55.58 -38.56
CA LYS A 51 28.46 -54.47 -39.21
C LYS A 51 27.12 -54.16 -38.56
N VAL A 52 26.35 -55.19 -38.19
CA VAL A 52 25.07 -55.00 -37.48
C VAL A 52 25.33 -54.39 -36.10
N VAL A 53 26.34 -54.87 -35.37
CA VAL A 53 26.71 -54.35 -34.05
C VAL A 53 27.30 -52.93 -34.10
N THR A 54 28.05 -52.56 -35.16
CA THR A 54 28.54 -51.18 -35.32
C THR A 54 27.42 -50.22 -35.70
N ILE A 55 26.47 -50.62 -36.56
CA ILE A 55 25.29 -49.79 -36.89
C ILE A 55 24.39 -49.59 -35.68
N GLU A 56 24.15 -50.64 -34.88
CA GLU A 56 23.40 -50.51 -33.63
C GLU A 56 24.11 -49.59 -32.62
N LYS A 57 25.45 -49.66 -32.51
CA LYS A 57 26.22 -48.74 -31.65
C LYS A 57 26.15 -47.29 -32.11
N ASP A 58 26.25 -47.03 -33.41
CA ASP A 58 26.25 -45.68 -33.98
C ASP A 58 24.86 -45.01 -33.80
N ASN A 59 23.79 -45.78 -33.97
CA ASN A 59 22.41 -45.32 -33.68
C ASN A 59 22.18 -45.04 -32.18
N VAL A 60 22.82 -45.81 -31.31
CA VAL A 60 22.74 -45.68 -29.83
C VAL A 60 23.51 -44.45 -29.33
N GLU A 61 24.67 -44.14 -29.93
CA GLU A 61 25.44 -42.93 -29.61
C GLU A 61 24.75 -41.67 -30.11
N THR A 62 24.17 -41.69 -31.31
CA THR A 62 23.41 -40.55 -31.85
C THR A 62 22.13 -40.27 -31.05
N GLU A 63 21.36 -41.29 -30.66
CA GLU A 63 20.17 -41.11 -29.81
C GLU A 63 20.53 -40.60 -28.40
N ARG A 64 21.67 -41.02 -27.87
CA ARG A 64 22.19 -40.50 -26.60
C ARG A 64 22.60 -39.03 -26.70
N ALA A 65 23.33 -38.65 -27.75
CA ALA A 65 23.75 -37.27 -27.98
C ALA A 65 22.55 -36.33 -28.14
N GLN A 66 21.49 -36.79 -28.79
CA GLN A 66 20.23 -36.03 -28.90
C GLN A 66 19.58 -35.79 -27.53
N LEU A 67 19.49 -36.80 -26.68
CA LEU A 67 18.89 -36.67 -25.34
C LEU A 67 19.74 -35.82 -24.39
N GLU A 68 21.06 -35.88 -24.51
CA GLU A 68 21.98 -34.98 -23.80
C GLU A 68 21.76 -33.52 -24.25
N GLY A 69 21.67 -33.27 -25.56
CA GLY A 69 21.37 -31.94 -26.09
C GLY A 69 19.99 -31.39 -25.69
N GLU A 70 18.96 -32.25 -25.65
CA GLU A 70 17.63 -31.87 -25.16
C GLU A 70 17.65 -31.50 -23.67
N LEU A 71 18.42 -32.23 -22.85
CA LEU A 71 18.57 -31.91 -21.42
C LEU A 71 19.32 -30.60 -21.20
N ASP A 72 20.41 -30.37 -21.92
CA ASP A 72 21.21 -29.15 -21.80
C ASP A 72 20.44 -27.92 -22.29
N SER A 73 19.68 -28.04 -23.39
CA SER A 73 18.77 -26.99 -23.85
C SER A 73 17.71 -26.66 -22.80
N LEU A 74 17.13 -27.67 -22.17
CA LEU A 74 16.11 -27.51 -21.14
C LEU A 74 16.67 -26.80 -19.89
N MET A 75 17.91 -27.12 -19.50
CA MET A 75 18.61 -26.43 -18.42
C MET A 75 18.94 -24.98 -18.77
N PHE A 76 19.37 -24.72 -20.01
CA PHE A 76 19.67 -23.36 -20.44
C PHE A 76 18.42 -22.47 -20.43
N GLU A 77 17.29 -22.98 -20.94
CA GLU A 77 15.99 -22.28 -20.85
C GLU A 77 15.59 -22.01 -19.39
N TYR A 78 15.92 -22.93 -18.48
CA TYR A 78 15.61 -22.78 -17.06
C TYR A 78 16.43 -21.65 -16.41
N GLU A 79 17.74 -21.64 -16.64
CA GLU A 79 18.66 -20.63 -16.12
C GLU A 79 18.27 -19.23 -16.62
N GLN A 80 17.88 -19.12 -17.90
CA GLN A 80 17.40 -17.86 -18.46
C GLN A 80 16.14 -17.35 -17.77
N VAL A 81 15.14 -18.22 -17.54
CA VAL A 81 13.94 -17.88 -16.77
C VAL A 81 14.32 -17.43 -15.36
N GLN A 82 15.23 -18.15 -14.70
CA GLN A 82 15.65 -17.81 -13.35
C GLN A 82 16.28 -16.40 -13.27
N ASP A 83 17.10 -16.04 -14.25
CA ASP A 83 17.71 -14.71 -14.35
C ASP A 83 16.66 -13.61 -14.61
N ASP A 84 15.65 -13.88 -15.44
CA ASP A 84 14.57 -12.93 -15.74
C ASP A 84 13.68 -12.63 -14.50
N TYR A 85 13.53 -13.59 -13.59
CA TYR A 85 12.68 -13.47 -12.39
C TYR A 85 13.45 -13.17 -11.08
N GLY A 86 14.79 -13.25 -11.08
CA GLY A 86 15.68 -12.74 -10.03
C GLY A 86 15.23 -12.98 -8.58
N ASP A 87 14.89 -11.90 -7.87
CA ASP A 87 14.48 -11.87 -6.46
C ASP A 87 13.26 -12.75 -6.13
N LEU A 88 12.40 -13.04 -7.12
CA LEU A 88 11.22 -13.88 -6.91
C LEU A 88 11.61 -15.35 -6.70
N THR A 89 12.73 -15.75 -7.30
CA THR A 89 13.25 -17.12 -7.30
C THR A 89 13.90 -17.50 -5.96
N ASP A 90 14.44 -16.54 -5.21
CA ASP A 90 15.09 -16.77 -3.90
C ASP A 90 14.15 -17.41 -2.86
N SER A 91 12.85 -17.20 -3.00
CA SER A 91 11.82 -17.82 -2.15
C SER A 91 11.54 -19.29 -2.47
N MET A 92 12.10 -19.84 -3.56
CA MET A 92 11.67 -21.09 -4.20
C MET A 92 12.77 -22.17 -4.31
N THR A 93 13.79 -22.12 -3.45
CA THR A 93 14.92 -23.10 -3.36
C THR A 93 14.52 -24.59 -3.37
N THR A 94 13.31 -24.91 -2.92
CA THR A 94 12.80 -26.29 -2.89
C THR A 94 12.50 -26.83 -4.29
N LYS A 95 12.02 -25.98 -5.21
CA LYS A 95 11.71 -26.39 -6.59
C LYS A 95 12.98 -26.54 -7.43
N ASP A 96 13.95 -25.65 -7.25
CA ASP A 96 15.30 -25.79 -7.81
C ASP A 96 15.94 -27.12 -7.43
N SER A 97 15.86 -27.49 -6.15
CA SER A 97 16.43 -28.74 -5.64
C SER A 97 15.79 -29.97 -6.30
N VAL A 98 14.49 -29.93 -6.59
CA VAL A 98 13.78 -31.02 -7.29
C VAL A 98 14.21 -31.10 -8.75
N ILE A 99 14.35 -29.97 -9.45
CA ILE A 99 14.82 -29.93 -10.85
C ILE A 99 16.25 -30.47 -10.94
N GLN A 100 17.15 -30.00 -10.08
CA GLN A 100 18.53 -30.49 -10.03
C GLN A 100 18.62 -32.00 -9.72
N ALA A 101 17.80 -32.51 -8.79
CA ALA A 101 17.76 -33.94 -8.49
C ALA A 101 17.33 -34.78 -9.70
N ASN A 102 16.32 -34.32 -10.46
CA ASN A 102 15.87 -34.99 -11.68
C ASN A 102 16.94 -34.93 -12.79
N VAL A 103 17.63 -33.80 -12.96
CA VAL A 103 18.75 -33.66 -13.90
C VAL A 103 19.86 -34.66 -13.57
N VAL A 104 20.25 -34.79 -12.30
CA VAL A 104 21.26 -35.75 -11.86
C VAL A 104 20.83 -37.20 -12.13
N GLU A 105 19.55 -37.53 -11.90
CA GLU A 105 19.01 -38.85 -12.19
C GLU A 105 19.04 -39.17 -13.69
N ILE A 106 18.64 -38.22 -14.54
CA ILE A 106 18.65 -38.36 -16.00
C ILE A 106 20.09 -38.53 -16.52
N LYS A 107 21.05 -37.70 -16.06
CA LYS A 107 22.48 -37.84 -16.40
C LYS A 107 23.04 -39.20 -16.00
N ARG A 108 22.64 -39.73 -14.83
CA ARG A 108 23.04 -41.07 -14.38
C ARG A 108 22.45 -42.18 -15.24
N LEU A 109 21.20 -42.05 -15.69
CA LEU A 109 20.56 -43.02 -16.58
C LEU A 109 21.18 -43.01 -17.99
N LEU A 110 21.50 -41.82 -18.52
CA LEU A 110 22.24 -41.65 -19.77
C LEU A 110 23.63 -42.32 -19.72
N ALA A 111 24.29 -42.28 -18.57
CA ALA A 111 25.62 -42.88 -18.39
C ALA A 111 25.61 -44.42 -18.19
N LYS A 112 24.52 -45.00 -17.66
CA LYS A 112 24.51 -46.40 -17.19
C LYS A 112 23.51 -47.32 -17.90
N SER A 113 22.48 -46.78 -18.53
CA SER A 113 21.37 -47.57 -19.07
C SER A 113 21.15 -47.36 -20.57
N HIS A 114 20.71 -48.40 -21.27
CA HIS A 114 20.28 -48.33 -22.68
C HIS A 114 18.74 -48.27 -22.80
N ASP A 115 18.05 -47.92 -21.70
CA ASP A 115 16.58 -47.79 -21.67
C ASP A 115 16.15 -46.36 -22.04
N TYR A 116 16.32 -46.04 -23.33
CA TYR A 116 16.00 -44.73 -23.90
C TYR A 116 14.53 -44.34 -23.73
N ARG A 117 13.62 -45.34 -23.65
CA ARG A 117 12.19 -45.09 -23.39
C ARG A 117 11.97 -44.52 -21.99
N LYS A 118 12.69 -45.04 -20.99
CA LYS A 118 12.63 -44.50 -19.62
C LYS A 118 13.22 -43.09 -19.53
N ILE A 119 14.35 -42.83 -20.21
CA ILE A 119 15.00 -41.51 -20.24
C ILE A 119 14.08 -40.48 -20.89
N LYS A 120 13.51 -40.77 -22.07
CA LYS A 120 12.53 -39.90 -22.75
C LYS A 120 11.31 -39.60 -21.87
N ARG A 121 10.86 -40.57 -21.05
CA ARG A 121 9.76 -40.37 -20.11
C ARG A 121 10.12 -39.41 -18.99
N GLN A 122 11.31 -39.56 -18.39
CA GLN A 122 11.77 -38.66 -17.32
C GLN A 122 12.03 -37.25 -17.85
N LEU A 123 12.59 -37.11 -19.05
CA LEU A 123 12.80 -35.81 -19.68
C LEU A 123 11.47 -35.08 -19.94
N ARG A 124 10.43 -35.82 -20.36
CA ARG A 124 9.07 -35.27 -20.51
C ARG A 124 8.47 -34.82 -19.17
N ILE A 125 8.70 -35.59 -18.11
CA ILE A 125 8.25 -35.23 -16.75
C ILE A 125 8.96 -33.97 -16.28
N LEU A 126 10.29 -33.90 -16.44
CA LEU A 126 11.09 -32.73 -16.07
C LEU A 126 10.63 -31.48 -16.81
N ARG A 127 10.41 -31.59 -18.13
CA ARG A 127 9.87 -30.50 -18.95
C ARG A 127 8.49 -30.02 -18.45
N GLY A 128 7.61 -30.94 -18.07
CA GLY A 128 6.31 -30.60 -17.50
C GLY A 128 6.41 -29.89 -16.14
N ILE A 129 7.35 -30.31 -15.30
CA ILE A 129 7.63 -29.65 -14.00
C ILE A 129 8.15 -28.23 -14.22
N GLN A 130 9.11 -28.07 -15.14
CA GLN A 130 9.67 -26.77 -15.47
C GLN A 130 8.63 -25.81 -16.06
N GLN A 131 7.82 -26.28 -17.01
CA GLN A 131 6.77 -25.45 -17.60
C GLN A 131 5.75 -24.98 -16.56
N SER A 132 5.28 -25.91 -15.71
CA SER A 132 4.37 -25.56 -14.60
C SER A 132 5.00 -24.58 -13.61
N TYR A 133 6.33 -24.60 -13.46
CA TYR A 133 7.05 -23.67 -12.59
C TYR A 133 7.19 -22.29 -13.22
N VAL A 134 7.49 -22.21 -14.52
CA VAL A 134 7.48 -20.96 -15.28
C VAL A 134 6.10 -20.29 -15.18
N ASP A 135 5.02 -21.05 -15.35
CA ASP A 135 3.65 -20.54 -15.23
C ASP A 135 3.36 -19.96 -13.81
N GLN A 136 3.91 -20.59 -12.77
CA GLN A 136 3.78 -20.11 -11.39
C GLN A 136 4.58 -18.81 -11.17
N LEU A 137 5.79 -18.73 -11.71
CA LEU A 137 6.61 -17.51 -11.66
C LEU A 137 5.93 -16.35 -12.36
N ASP A 138 5.39 -16.58 -13.56
CA ASP A 138 4.69 -15.55 -14.33
C ASP A 138 3.44 -15.03 -13.59
N SER A 139 2.64 -15.95 -13.03
CA SER A 139 1.48 -15.57 -12.22
C SER A 139 1.89 -14.76 -10.98
N LEU A 140 2.94 -15.19 -10.28
CA LEU A 140 3.38 -14.53 -9.06
C LEU A 140 4.00 -13.16 -9.37
N TYR A 141 4.77 -13.05 -10.45
CA TYR A 141 5.34 -11.81 -10.94
C TYR A 141 4.24 -10.80 -11.30
N THR A 142 3.24 -11.24 -12.07
CA THR A 142 2.10 -10.42 -12.46
C THR A 142 1.35 -9.88 -11.24
N VAL A 143 1.07 -10.76 -10.26
CA VAL A 143 0.38 -10.37 -9.03
C VAL A 143 1.22 -9.42 -8.18
N ASN A 144 2.53 -9.65 -8.06
CA ASN A 144 3.41 -8.78 -7.31
C ASN A 144 3.51 -7.38 -7.94
N HIS A 145 3.68 -7.31 -9.26
CA HIS A 145 3.71 -6.05 -9.99
C HIS A 145 2.38 -5.28 -9.90
N GLU A 146 1.25 -5.99 -9.97
CA GLU A 146 -0.07 -5.37 -9.76
C GLU A 146 -0.21 -4.84 -8.32
N LEU A 147 0.27 -5.59 -7.33
CA LEU A 147 0.27 -5.17 -5.92
C LEU A 147 1.14 -3.94 -5.70
N GLU A 148 2.36 -3.91 -6.23
CA GLU A 148 3.26 -2.74 -6.16
C GLU A 148 2.61 -1.50 -6.77
N THR A 149 2.00 -1.65 -7.95
CA THR A 149 1.29 -0.57 -8.63
C THR A 149 0.12 -0.06 -7.78
N LYS A 150 -0.69 -0.97 -7.22
CA LYS A 150 -1.79 -0.61 -6.31
C LYS A 150 -1.30 0.09 -5.05
N LEU A 151 -0.15 -0.34 -4.52
CA LEU A 151 0.46 0.24 -3.32
C LEU A 151 0.93 1.68 -3.61
N ASP A 152 1.57 1.93 -4.75
CA ASP A 152 1.97 3.28 -5.16
C ASP A 152 0.76 4.21 -5.36
N VAL A 153 -0.27 3.73 -6.07
CA VAL A 153 -1.52 4.48 -6.25
C VAL A 153 -2.20 4.78 -4.90
N ALA A 154 -2.29 3.79 -4.01
CA ALA A 154 -2.88 3.99 -2.68
C ALA A 154 -2.06 5.00 -1.85
N ASN A 155 -0.73 4.93 -1.89
CA ASN A 155 0.15 5.85 -1.19
C ASN A 155 0.03 7.29 -1.70
N THR A 156 -0.05 7.47 -3.02
CA THR A 156 -0.23 8.80 -3.63
C THR A 156 -1.59 9.38 -3.28
N GLU A 157 -2.65 8.57 -3.27
CA GLU A 157 -3.99 8.98 -2.86
C GLU A 157 -4.06 9.35 -1.38
N ILE A 158 -3.46 8.54 -0.50
CA ILE A 158 -3.36 8.83 0.95
C ILE A 158 -2.62 10.15 1.18
N LYS A 159 -1.51 10.39 0.47
CA LYS A 159 -0.77 11.67 0.57
C LYS A 159 -1.66 12.85 0.13
N ARG A 160 -2.37 12.71 -0.99
CA ARG A 160 -3.31 13.73 -1.50
C ARG A 160 -4.42 14.05 -0.50
N GLU A 161 -5.07 13.03 0.04
CA GLU A 161 -6.16 13.21 1.02
C GLU A 161 -5.66 13.78 2.36
N LYS A 162 -4.46 13.39 2.82
CA LYS A 162 -3.83 14.02 3.99
C LYS A 162 -3.56 15.50 3.78
N SER A 163 -2.98 15.89 2.64
CA SER A 163 -2.74 17.29 2.31
C SER A 163 -4.04 18.09 2.22
N LYS A 164 -5.08 17.52 1.58
CA LYS A 164 -6.41 18.13 1.50
C LYS A 164 -7.04 18.31 2.89
N THR A 165 -6.96 17.30 3.74
CA THR A 165 -7.48 17.36 5.12
C THR A 165 -6.76 18.42 5.94
N GLN A 166 -5.44 18.52 5.81
CA GLN A 166 -4.66 19.55 6.50
C GLN A 166 -5.03 20.96 6.03
N ALA A 167 -5.18 21.16 4.72
CA ALA A 167 -5.61 22.45 4.16
C ALA A 167 -7.02 22.83 4.63
N LEU A 168 -7.98 21.90 4.58
CA LEU A 168 -9.34 22.11 5.08
C LEU A 168 -9.37 22.40 6.59
N SER A 169 -8.51 21.77 7.38
CA SER A 169 -8.40 22.06 8.81
C SER A 169 -7.89 23.47 9.05
N GLN A 170 -6.87 23.91 8.32
CA GLN A 170 -6.34 25.27 8.42
C GLN A 170 -7.39 26.30 8.00
N GLU A 171 -8.08 26.06 6.88
CA GLU A 171 -9.16 26.94 6.40
C GLU A 171 -10.30 27.02 7.42
N LYS A 172 -10.68 25.88 8.03
CA LYS A 172 -11.68 25.84 9.10
C LYS A 172 -11.24 26.66 10.31
N ASP A 173 -9.98 26.53 10.75
CA ASP A 173 -9.47 27.28 11.90
C ASP A 173 -9.44 28.79 11.62
N GLU A 174 -9.02 29.19 10.41
CA GLU A 174 -9.07 30.58 9.98
C GLU A 174 -10.50 31.12 9.91
N LEU A 175 -11.41 30.34 9.33
CA LEU A 175 -12.82 30.72 9.22
C LEU A 175 -13.48 30.80 10.60
N SER A 176 -13.16 29.88 11.51
CA SER A 176 -13.63 29.89 12.90
C SER A 176 -13.19 31.17 13.60
N LYS A 177 -11.90 31.55 13.49
CA LYS A 177 -11.39 32.81 14.05
C LYS A 177 -12.08 34.04 13.46
N LYS A 178 -12.32 34.06 12.15
CA LYS A 178 -13.05 35.15 11.48
C LYS A 178 -14.51 35.23 11.94
N VAL A 179 -15.17 34.08 12.09
CA VAL A 179 -16.56 34.00 12.59
C VAL A 179 -16.62 34.44 14.04
N GLU A 180 -15.70 34.02 14.91
CA GLU A 180 -15.64 34.47 16.31
C GLU A 180 -15.44 35.99 16.40
N ALA A 181 -14.50 36.55 15.65
CA ALA A 181 -14.27 37.99 15.59
C ALA A 181 -15.48 38.74 15.00
N GLY A 182 -16.14 38.15 14.01
CA GLY A 182 -17.33 38.69 13.35
C GLY A 182 -18.62 38.53 14.17
N SER A 183 -18.65 37.64 15.15
CA SER A 183 -19.84 37.32 15.96
C SER A 183 -20.11 38.33 17.09
N VAL A 184 -19.31 39.39 17.19
CA VAL A 184 -19.52 40.44 18.19
C VAL A 184 -20.60 41.41 17.71
N ILE A 185 -21.76 41.43 18.37
CA ILE A 185 -22.80 42.44 18.12
C ILE A 185 -22.34 43.76 18.74
N LYS A 186 -22.06 44.77 17.92
CA LYS A 186 -21.69 46.11 18.41
C LYS A 186 -22.94 46.92 18.79
N ALA A 187 -22.82 47.78 19.79
CA ALA A 187 -23.82 48.78 20.13
C ALA A 187 -23.30 50.19 19.79
N TYR A 188 -24.12 50.97 19.09
CA TYR A 188 -23.83 52.37 18.76
C TYR A 188 -24.95 53.28 19.27
N ASN A 189 -24.73 54.60 19.18
CA ASN A 189 -25.63 55.63 19.73
C ASN A 189 -25.96 55.42 21.21
N VAL A 190 -24.96 54.96 21.99
CA VAL A 190 -25.10 54.81 23.44
C VAL A 190 -25.17 56.21 24.07
N THR A 191 -26.32 56.54 24.64
CA THR A 191 -26.63 57.86 25.21
C THR A 191 -27.24 57.67 26.59
N GLY A 192 -26.73 58.42 27.57
CA GLY A 192 -27.29 58.48 28.92
C GLY A 192 -27.88 59.85 29.16
N THR A 193 -29.13 59.89 29.60
CA THR A 193 -29.87 61.12 29.91
C THR A 193 -30.50 60.99 31.28
N ALA A 194 -30.43 62.05 32.09
CA ALA A 194 -31.00 62.07 33.44
C ALA A 194 -32.29 62.89 33.46
N TYR A 195 -33.26 62.42 34.24
CA TYR A 195 -34.59 62.98 34.34
C TYR A 195 -34.98 63.21 35.79
N TYR A 196 -35.67 64.31 36.00
CA TYR A 196 -36.47 64.60 37.18
C TYR A 196 -37.92 64.21 36.90
N LEU A 197 -38.58 63.56 37.86
CA LEU A 197 -39.98 63.13 37.74
C LEU A 197 -40.89 64.19 38.37
N LYS A 198 -41.62 64.93 37.52
CA LYS A 198 -42.47 66.04 37.95
C LYS A 198 -43.92 65.60 38.19
N GLY A 199 -44.42 65.89 39.40
CA GLY A 199 -45.83 65.75 39.77
C GLY A 199 -46.30 64.31 39.97
N ARG A 200 -47.59 64.13 40.29
CA ARG A 200 -48.20 62.80 40.57
C ARG A 200 -48.22 61.88 39.34
N THR A 201 -48.12 62.42 38.13
CA THR A 201 -48.08 61.67 36.88
C THR A 201 -46.66 61.26 36.47
N LEU A 202 -45.65 61.53 37.30
CA LEU A 202 -44.24 61.18 37.08
C LEU A 202 -43.73 61.58 35.67
N ARG A 203 -44.03 62.81 35.25
CA ARG A 203 -43.59 63.30 33.94
C ARG A 203 -42.08 63.47 33.92
N GLU A 204 -41.43 62.81 32.97
CA GLU A 204 -39.98 62.91 32.74
C GLU A 204 -39.61 64.31 32.23
N VAL A 205 -38.75 65.02 32.95
CA VAL A 205 -38.14 66.30 32.55
C VAL A 205 -36.63 66.16 32.62
N GLU A 206 -35.94 66.37 31.50
CA GLU A 206 -34.48 66.25 31.44
C GLU A 206 -33.80 67.24 32.41
N THR A 207 -32.77 66.77 33.12
CA THR A 207 -32.00 67.59 34.06
C THR A 207 -30.54 67.18 34.04
N LEU A 208 -29.65 68.18 34.04
CA LEU A 208 -28.23 67.97 34.28
C LEU A 208 -27.88 68.06 35.77
N LYS A 209 -28.78 68.63 36.60
CA LYS A 209 -28.52 68.86 38.03
C LYS A 209 -28.60 67.55 38.81
N ALA A 210 -27.48 67.12 39.39
CA ALA A 210 -27.34 65.85 40.12
C ALA A 210 -28.36 65.71 41.26
N ARG A 211 -28.61 66.79 42.01
CA ARG A 211 -29.61 66.86 43.10
C ARG A 211 -31.07 66.66 42.68
N ARG A 212 -31.36 66.71 41.37
CA ARG A 212 -32.72 66.56 40.83
C ARG A 212 -32.91 65.26 40.06
N VAL A 213 -31.90 64.39 40.03
CA VAL A 213 -31.99 63.16 39.26
C VAL A 213 -32.82 62.15 40.02
N ASP A 214 -33.95 61.79 39.44
CA ASP A 214 -34.82 60.70 39.91
C ASP A 214 -34.66 59.44 39.05
N ARG A 215 -34.36 59.62 37.76
CA ARG A 215 -34.22 58.54 36.77
C ARG A 215 -33.07 58.81 35.83
N MET A 216 -32.36 57.76 35.44
CA MET A 216 -31.39 57.76 34.36
C MET A 216 -31.86 56.83 33.26
N LYS A 217 -32.04 57.36 32.05
CA LYS A 217 -32.43 56.61 30.87
C LYS A 217 -31.25 56.46 29.95
N ILE A 218 -30.93 55.22 29.63
CA ILE A 218 -29.79 54.88 28.81
C ILE A 218 -30.32 54.18 27.56
N CYS A 219 -30.14 54.83 26.41
CA CYS A 219 -30.57 54.34 25.11
C CYS A 219 -29.36 53.94 24.27
N PHE A 220 -29.47 52.86 23.53
CA PHE A 220 -28.46 52.40 22.59
C PHE A 220 -29.12 51.62 21.45
N THR A 221 -28.39 51.41 20.37
CA THR A 221 -28.85 50.63 19.22
C THR A 221 -27.89 49.47 19.00
N LEU A 222 -28.41 48.25 19.07
CA LEU A 222 -27.67 47.05 18.67
C LEU A 222 -27.55 47.07 17.14
N ALA A 223 -26.34 46.86 16.63
CA ALA A 223 -26.08 46.78 15.20
C ALA A 223 -26.65 45.51 14.59
N GLU A 224 -26.96 45.58 13.30
CA GLU A 224 -27.21 44.41 12.47
C GLU A 224 -25.91 43.61 12.31
N ASN A 225 -26.04 42.28 12.40
CA ASN A 225 -24.94 41.35 12.26
C ASN A 225 -25.49 40.02 11.71
N LEU A 226 -25.10 39.69 10.49
CA LEU A 226 -25.54 38.48 9.78
C LEU A 226 -24.74 37.23 10.19
N VAL A 227 -23.59 37.39 10.84
CA VAL A 227 -22.71 36.29 11.27
C VAL A 227 -23.23 35.65 12.57
N VAL A 228 -23.93 36.42 13.40
CA VAL A 228 -24.41 35.96 14.72
C VAL A 228 -25.71 35.18 14.59
N GLU A 229 -25.84 34.10 15.34
CA GLU A 229 -27.10 33.37 15.40
C GLU A 229 -28.21 34.20 16.09
N PRO A 230 -29.41 34.29 15.47
CA PRO A 230 -30.56 34.96 16.05
C PRO A 230 -31.06 34.21 17.29
N GLY A 231 -31.60 34.96 18.24
CA GLY A 231 -32.22 34.40 19.43
C GLY A 231 -32.23 35.36 20.62
N LYS A 232 -32.68 34.83 21.76
CA LYS A 232 -32.74 35.59 23.02
C LYS A 232 -31.35 35.80 23.58
N ARG A 233 -30.97 37.05 23.81
CA ARG A 233 -29.68 37.45 24.38
C ARG A 233 -29.93 38.37 25.59
N MET A 234 -29.10 38.21 26.62
CA MET A 234 -29.10 39.09 27.78
C MET A 234 -28.13 40.25 27.55
N VAL A 235 -28.64 41.47 27.70
CA VAL A 235 -27.84 42.70 27.70
C VAL A 235 -27.67 43.18 29.14
N TYR A 236 -26.43 43.41 29.53
CA TYR A 236 -26.05 43.96 30.82
C TYR A 236 -25.57 45.40 30.66
N LEU A 237 -26.06 46.27 31.52
CA LEU A 237 -25.69 47.66 31.56
C LEU A 237 -24.95 47.94 32.85
N ARG A 238 -23.77 48.56 32.74
CA ARG A 238 -22.93 48.93 33.86
C ARG A 238 -22.70 50.43 33.85
N VAL A 239 -23.12 51.10 34.92
CA VAL A 239 -22.94 52.54 35.10
C VAL A 239 -21.99 52.78 36.27
N ALA A 240 -20.81 53.32 35.95
CA ALA A 240 -19.85 53.79 36.95
C ALA A 240 -20.12 55.25 37.30
N ARG A 241 -20.20 55.52 38.59
CA ARG A 241 -20.30 56.87 39.17
C ARG A 241 -18.96 57.62 39.05
N PRO A 242 -18.94 58.94 39.34
CA PRO A 242 -17.71 59.74 39.32
C PRO A 242 -16.62 59.27 40.29
N ASP A 243 -17.00 58.62 41.40
CA ASP A 243 -16.09 58.00 42.38
C ASP A 243 -15.57 56.61 41.94
N GLY A 244 -15.94 56.14 40.75
CA GLY A 244 -15.55 54.83 40.22
C GLY A 244 -16.42 53.67 40.71
N ALA A 245 -17.30 53.88 41.69
CA ALA A 245 -18.21 52.83 42.16
C ALA A 245 -19.31 52.54 41.14
N ILE A 246 -19.73 51.28 41.06
CA ILE A 246 -20.78 50.85 40.13
C ILE A 246 -22.13 51.00 40.81
N ILE A 247 -23.09 51.60 40.10
CA ILE A 247 -24.49 51.57 40.53
C ILE A 247 -24.97 50.12 40.43
N ARG A 248 -25.26 49.51 41.56
CA ARG A 248 -25.63 48.09 41.69
C ARG A 248 -26.88 47.96 42.55
N ARG A 249 -27.68 46.93 42.31
CA ARG A 249 -28.87 46.63 43.14
C ARG A 249 -28.52 45.83 44.40
N GLY A 250 -27.41 45.12 44.39
CA GLY A 250 -26.92 44.34 45.52
C GLY A 250 -25.56 43.71 45.22
N ASP A 251 -25.07 42.96 46.21
CA ASP A 251 -23.69 42.45 46.22
C ASP A 251 -23.63 40.95 45.92
N GLY A 252 -24.78 40.29 45.98
CA GLY A 252 -24.94 38.87 45.69
C GLY A 252 -24.65 38.52 44.24
N ASP A 253 -24.40 37.23 44.04
CA ASP A 253 -24.06 36.63 42.75
C ASP A 253 -25.12 36.89 41.67
N GLU A 254 -26.39 36.98 42.07
CA GLU A 254 -27.51 37.29 41.18
C GLU A 254 -27.45 38.69 40.52
N TYR A 255 -26.66 39.60 41.08
CA TYR A 255 -26.40 40.96 40.57
C TYR A 255 -25.09 41.08 39.79
N SER A 256 -24.50 39.95 39.45
CA SER A 256 -23.26 39.86 38.69
C SER A 256 -23.41 39.06 37.40
N PHE A 257 -22.45 39.22 36.50
CA PHE A 257 -22.31 38.48 35.26
C PHE A 257 -20.82 38.26 34.97
N GLN A 258 -20.51 37.24 34.18
CA GLN A 258 -19.14 37.00 33.74
C GLN A 258 -18.82 37.87 32.52
N ALA A 259 -17.68 38.54 32.56
CA ALA A 259 -17.15 39.26 31.40
C ALA A 259 -15.62 39.25 31.44
N ASN A 260 -15.00 38.90 30.31
CA ASN A 260 -13.55 38.77 30.18
C ASN A 260 -12.89 37.95 31.32
N GLY A 261 -13.51 36.83 31.70
CA GLY A 261 -13.00 35.94 32.75
C GLY A 261 -13.12 36.48 34.19
N SER A 262 -13.79 37.61 34.40
CA SER A 262 -14.05 38.20 35.71
C SER A 262 -15.54 38.39 35.98
N LYS A 263 -15.90 38.26 37.26
CA LYS A 263 -17.27 38.49 37.72
C LYS A 263 -17.50 39.98 37.96
N LEU A 264 -18.36 40.59 37.15
CA LEU A 264 -18.66 42.01 37.18
C LEU A 264 -20.09 42.25 37.64
N GLN A 265 -20.33 43.33 38.38
CA GLN A 265 -21.67 43.75 38.78
C GLN A 265 -22.33 44.57 37.66
N TYR A 266 -23.66 44.42 37.51
CA TYR A 266 -24.46 45.19 36.57
C TYR A 266 -25.43 46.13 37.29
N THR A 267 -25.77 47.24 36.62
CA THR A 267 -26.78 48.22 37.05
C THR A 267 -28.17 47.78 36.61
N LEU A 268 -28.31 47.38 35.34
CA LEU A 268 -29.55 46.87 34.77
C LEU A 268 -29.25 45.68 33.86
N LYS A 269 -30.20 44.76 33.74
CA LYS A 269 -30.18 43.68 32.76
C LYS A 269 -31.49 43.63 31.99
N LYS A 270 -31.45 43.27 30.71
CA LYS A 270 -32.64 43.11 29.88
C LYS A 270 -32.41 42.01 28.84
N GLU A 271 -33.40 41.13 28.69
CA GLU A 271 -33.44 40.18 27.59
C GLU A 271 -33.95 40.86 26.31
N VAL A 272 -33.30 40.58 25.18
CA VAL A 272 -33.71 41.01 23.85
C VAL A 272 -33.76 39.80 22.91
N ASP A 273 -34.82 39.70 22.11
CA ASP A 273 -34.90 38.74 21.01
C ASP A 273 -34.24 39.34 19.77
N TYR A 274 -32.96 38.99 19.55
CA TYR A 274 -32.15 39.53 18.47
C TYR A 274 -32.36 38.73 17.18
N LYS A 275 -32.84 39.39 16.13
CA LYS A 275 -33.14 38.77 14.82
C LYS A 275 -32.22 39.26 13.72
N ASN A 276 -30.93 39.44 14.04
CA ASN A 276 -29.88 39.92 13.12
C ASN A 276 -30.11 41.32 12.57
N LYS A 277 -31.11 42.05 13.06
CA LYS A 277 -31.46 43.40 12.63
C LYS A 277 -31.07 44.42 13.69
N SER A 278 -30.98 45.68 13.26
CA SER A 278 -30.78 46.79 14.18
C SER A 278 -31.97 46.93 15.15
N ILE A 279 -31.68 46.98 16.46
CA ILE A 279 -32.70 47.11 17.52
C ILE A 279 -32.31 48.26 18.44
N LYS A 280 -33.17 49.27 18.52
CA LYS A 280 -33.04 50.36 19.49
C LYS A 280 -33.63 49.94 20.84
N MET A 281 -32.87 50.11 21.91
CA MET A 281 -33.26 49.76 23.27
C MET A 281 -33.03 50.95 24.19
N CYS A 282 -33.90 51.12 25.18
CA CYS A 282 -33.73 52.09 26.25
C CYS A 282 -34.04 51.42 27.59
N LEU A 283 -33.13 51.58 28.56
CA LEU A 283 -33.28 51.05 29.90
C LEU A 283 -33.31 52.21 30.90
N ASN A 284 -34.25 52.15 31.83
CA ASN A 284 -34.42 53.16 32.87
C ASN A 284 -33.89 52.62 34.20
N TRP A 285 -32.97 53.36 34.82
CA TRP A 285 -32.59 53.19 36.20
C TRP A 285 -33.30 54.24 37.04
N ASP A 286 -34.07 53.83 38.03
CA ASP A 286 -34.69 54.72 39.00
C ASP A 286 -33.80 54.84 40.23
N LYS A 287 -33.68 56.05 40.78
CA LYS A 287 -32.96 56.29 42.03
C LYS A 287 -33.74 55.66 43.19
N HIS A 288 -33.04 54.90 44.03
CA HIS A 288 -33.62 54.31 45.24
C HIS A 288 -33.06 55.05 46.46
N GLY A 289 -33.93 55.60 47.29
CA GLY A 289 -33.58 56.36 48.50
C GLY A 289 -33.41 57.88 48.28
N ASP A 290 -33.23 58.59 49.39
CA ASP A 290 -33.28 60.06 49.44
C ASP A 290 -31.95 60.76 49.12
N ALA A 291 -30.83 60.01 49.08
CA ALA A 291 -29.52 60.58 48.80
C ALA A 291 -29.44 61.18 47.37
N ASP A 292 -28.83 62.34 47.24
CA ASP A 292 -28.61 63.00 45.94
C ASP A 292 -27.66 62.20 45.04
N ALA A 293 -27.84 62.28 43.72
CA ALA A 293 -26.83 61.78 42.80
C ALA A 293 -25.55 62.62 42.91
N MET A 294 -24.39 61.98 42.69
CA MET A 294 -23.10 62.64 42.75
C MET A 294 -22.90 63.53 41.52
N LYS A 295 -22.32 64.71 41.71
CA LYS A 295 -21.90 65.56 40.59
C LYS A 295 -20.67 64.96 39.93
N GLY A 296 -20.61 65.01 38.60
CA GLY A 296 -19.46 64.58 37.82
C GLY A 296 -19.83 63.64 36.67
N LYS A 297 -18.79 62.99 36.13
CA LYS A 297 -18.89 62.15 34.94
C LYS A 297 -19.30 60.72 35.29
N TYR A 298 -20.37 60.25 34.67
CA TYR A 298 -20.85 58.88 34.74
C TYR A 298 -20.44 58.12 33.48
N ASN A 299 -19.79 56.96 33.65
CA ASN A 299 -19.38 56.12 32.53
C ASN A 299 -20.35 54.95 32.37
N VAL A 300 -20.91 54.82 31.17
CA VAL A 300 -21.84 53.76 30.80
C VAL A 300 -21.09 52.74 29.94
N SER A 301 -21.19 51.46 30.30
CA SER A 301 -20.71 50.35 29.48
C SER A 301 -21.84 49.36 29.26
N VAL A 302 -22.02 48.95 28.00
CA VAL A 302 -23.02 47.97 27.57
C VAL A 302 -22.29 46.67 27.27
N TYR A 303 -22.79 45.57 27.81
CA TYR A 303 -22.26 44.23 27.62
C TYR A 303 -23.36 43.31 27.08
N MET A 304 -22.97 42.34 26.27
CA MET A 304 -23.84 41.24 25.86
C MET A 304 -23.03 39.95 25.95
N GLY A 305 -23.53 38.99 26.73
CA GLY A 305 -22.70 37.86 27.16
C GLY A 305 -21.47 38.37 27.93
N GLU A 306 -20.29 37.90 27.52
CA GLU A 306 -19.02 38.23 28.19
C GLU A 306 -18.29 39.43 27.60
N GLN A 307 -18.80 40.00 26.50
CA GLN A 307 -18.10 41.03 25.73
C GLN A 307 -18.72 42.41 25.94
N LYS A 308 -17.85 43.43 25.98
CA LYS A 308 -18.26 44.84 25.97
C LYS A 308 -18.61 45.25 24.54
N ILE A 309 -19.86 45.64 24.32
CA ILE A 309 -20.39 45.95 22.99
C ILE A 309 -20.50 47.45 22.69
N GLY A 310 -20.47 48.28 23.74
CA GLY A 310 -20.51 49.74 23.59
C GLY A 310 -20.17 50.47 24.89
N SER A 311 -19.84 51.75 24.77
CA SER A 311 -19.70 52.64 25.92
C SER A 311 -20.01 54.08 25.58
N SER A 312 -20.36 54.83 26.61
CA SER A 312 -20.61 56.26 26.55
C SER A 312 -20.35 56.87 27.92
N SER A 313 -20.43 58.19 28.00
CA SER A 313 -20.39 58.91 29.27
C SER A 313 -21.26 60.14 29.20
N PHE A 314 -21.85 60.52 30.32
CA PHE A 314 -22.61 61.77 30.47
C PHE A 314 -22.24 62.40 31.82
N THR A 315 -22.47 63.71 31.95
CA THR A 315 -22.04 64.48 33.13
C THR A 315 -23.25 65.08 33.83
N LEU A 316 -23.24 65.03 35.16
CA LEU A 316 -24.19 65.72 36.02
C LEU A 316 -23.51 66.87 36.79
N GLU A 317 -24.21 67.98 36.95
CA GLU A 317 -23.76 69.23 37.57
C GLU A 317 -24.38 69.51 38.95
#